data_AF-A0A7D9IQH2-F1
#
_entry.id   AF-A0A7D9IQH2-F1
#
_cell.length_a   1.000
_cell.length_b   1.000
_cell.length_c   1.000
_cell.angle_alpha   90.00
_cell.angle_beta   90.00
_cell.angle_gamma   90.00
#
_symmetry.space_group_name_H-M   'P 1'
#
loop_
_entity.id
_entity.type
_entity.pdbx_description
1 polymer ?
#
loop_
_entity_poly.entity_id
_entity_poly.type
_entity_poly.pdbx_seq_one_letter_code
_entity_poly.pdbx_strand_id
1 'polypeptide(L)'
;MAKSENAFQFRQERSLASEKDFTRGVNSTALISVSIQLRFTDFTNENVIPAVNITAANGTTAFQFLQQAAQQNPCYLSQYITYPNLGHYITTICCVAQNTTSNFYWFVYINNALSPVGVDGLIPNNGDILRFEYRFINSTDGNHTETSAAKSPKVGKQDSMQMISVSVKLTFTNYPNPNVQPPEQVIAANGTTAFEFLQLASQLNPCYLFNYTQFSFGRYITTICCIEENKATQFYWFIYLNGIPSPVGADLLKPKNGDTLTFEYQMSTNTDHSTSAPTPRSATPRRATPRSGTPIINPKPTGKGQQMPAASLNVFISMAIGILAQKF
;
A
#
# COMPACT_ATOMS: atom_id res chain seq x y z
N MET A 1 16.50 25.63 86.28
CA MET A 1 17.24 24.82 85.29
C MET A 1 16.22 23.95 84.56
N ALA A 2 16.01 24.21 83.27
CA ALA A 2 15.05 23.56 82.36
C ALA A 2 15.45 22.09 82.08
N LYS A 3 14.55 21.08 82.11
CA LYS A 3 13.49 20.65 81.16
C LYS A 3 13.98 20.17 79.77
N SER A 4 13.87 18.83 79.60
CA SER A 4 13.43 18.00 78.45
C SER A 4 13.76 18.36 76.99
N GLU A 5 14.30 17.36 76.27
CA GLU A 5 14.16 16.98 74.83
C GLU A 5 15.48 16.27 74.43
N ASN A 6 15.55 15.05 73.91
CA ASN A 6 15.03 14.62 72.63
C ASN A 6 15.06 13.09 72.52
N ALA A 7 13.89 12.47 72.49
CA ALA A 7 13.69 11.11 72.01
C ALA A 7 13.30 11.20 70.53
N PHE A 8 14.26 11.41 69.62
CA PHE A 8 13.96 11.51 68.18
C PHE A 8 15.14 11.15 67.25
N GLN A 9 15.94 10.14 67.60
CA GLN A 9 17.04 9.67 66.72
C GLN A 9 17.12 8.14 66.56
N PHE A 10 16.07 7.40 66.90
CA PHE A 10 16.06 5.92 66.80
C PHE A 10 15.21 5.36 65.66
N ARG A 11 14.89 6.16 64.63
CA ARG A 11 14.02 5.73 63.52
C ARG A 11 14.49 6.22 62.14
N GLN A 12 15.80 6.25 61.90
CA GLN A 12 16.35 6.64 60.59
C GLN A 12 17.51 5.75 60.09
N GLU A 13 17.62 4.51 60.57
CA GLU A 13 18.67 3.56 60.09
C GLU A 13 18.13 2.18 59.64
N ARG A 14 16.81 1.98 59.57
CA ARG A 14 16.18 0.76 59.01
C ARG A 14 15.40 0.95 57.71
N SER A 15 15.66 2.03 56.98
CA SER A 15 15.03 2.30 55.67
C SER A 15 15.98 2.16 54.47
N LEU A 16 17.27 1.89 54.67
CA LEU A 16 18.30 1.89 53.60
C LEU A 16 18.87 0.50 53.27
N ALA A 17 18.24 -0.57 53.79
CA ALA A 17 18.65 -1.96 53.52
C ALA A 17 17.50 -2.84 52.97
N SER A 18 16.47 -2.24 52.37
CA SER A 18 15.34 -2.96 51.73
C SER A 18 15.02 -2.44 50.33
N GLU A 19 15.91 -1.68 49.71
CA GLU A 19 15.73 -1.11 48.36
C GLU A 19 16.93 -1.45 47.47
N LYS A 20 17.35 -2.71 47.50
CA LYS A 20 18.42 -3.23 46.63
C LYS A 20 18.10 -4.53 45.87
N ASP A 21 16.91 -5.11 46.05
CA ASP A 21 16.55 -6.39 45.41
C ASP A 21 15.15 -6.41 44.77
N PHE A 22 14.72 -5.28 44.19
CA PHE A 22 13.51 -5.25 43.35
C PHE A 22 13.73 -4.56 42.00
N THR A 23 14.90 -4.73 41.39
CA THR A 23 15.04 -4.66 39.93
C THR A 23 14.89 -6.08 39.38
N ARG A 24 13.67 -6.61 39.52
CA ARG A 24 13.18 -7.78 38.79
C ARG A 24 13.57 -7.59 37.33
N GLY A 25 14.46 -8.45 36.84
CA GLY A 25 15.05 -8.35 35.50
C GLY A 25 14.00 -8.07 34.45
N VAL A 26 13.97 -6.82 33.97
CA VAL A 26 13.34 -6.51 32.71
C VAL A 26 14.22 -7.21 31.69
N ASN A 27 13.81 -8.40 31.26
CA ASN A 27 14.35 -9.08 30.10
C ASN A 27 14.30 -8.05 28.97
N SER A 28 15.42 -7.38 28.71
CA SER A 28 15.57 -6.54 27.54
C SER A 28 15.41 -7.48 26.36
N THR A 29 14.24 -7.45 25.72
CA THR A 29 13.99 -8.27 24.55
C THR A 29 14.98 -7.82 23.50
N ALA A 30 15.96 -8.67 23.18
CA ALA A 30 16.97 -8.37 22.19
C ALA A 30 16.29 -7.93 20.89
N LEU A 31 16.74 -6.82 20.31
CA LEU A 31 16.24 -6.38 19.00
C LEU A 31 16.98 -7.11 17.89
N ILE A 32 16.26 -7.39 16.80
CA ILE A 32 16.79 -7.99 15.58
C ILE A 32 16.44 -7.09 14.39
N SER A 33 17.31 -7.05 13.39
CA SER A 33 17.08 -6.37 12.11
C SER A 33 16.86 -7.41 11.02
N VAL A 34 15.80 -7.25 10.23
CA VAL A 34 15.40 -8.16 9.15
C VAL A 34 15.17 -7.34 7.88
N SER A 35 15.64 -7.84 6.75
CA SER A 35 15.38 -7.22 5.44
C SER A 35 14.15 -7.87 4.80
N ILE A 36 13.14 -7.08 4.42
CA ILE A 36 11.94 -7.55 3.74
C ILE A 36 12.01 -7.14 2.27
N GLN A 37 11.75 -8.08 1.39
CA GLN A 37 11.83 -7.94 -0.06
C GLN A 37 10.53 -8.42 -0.72
N LEU A 38 10.11 -7.75 -1.79
CA LEU A 38 9.06 -8.23 -2.68
C LEU A 38 9.66 -8.66 -4.01
N ARG A 39 9.12 -9.72 -4.60
CA ARG A 39 9.46 -10.17 -5.95
C ARG A 39 8.19 -10.55 -6.71
N PHE A 40 8.14 -10.17 -7.98
CA PHE A 40 7.01 -10.49 -8.86
C PHE A 40 7.55 -11.15 -10.12
N THR A 41 7.08 -12.34 -10.46
CA THR A 41 7.58 -13.10 -11.63
C THR A 41 6.80 -12.81 -12.92
N ASP A 42 5.73 -12.03 -12.86
CA ASP A 42 4.85 -11.69 -14.00
C ASP A 42 5.04 -10.26 -14.52
N PHE A 43 5.86 -9.45 -13.85
CA PHE A 43 6.21 -8.10 -14.30
C PHE A 43 7.53 -8.11 -15.09
N THR A 44 7.66 -7.20 -16.05
CA THR A 44 8.86 -7.08 -16.88
C THR A 44 10.13 -6.70 -16.11
N ASN A 45 9.97 -6.22 -14.86
CA ASN A 45 11.06 -5.86 -13.98
C ASN A 45 10.84 -6.50 -12.60
N GLU A 46 11.57 -7.58 -12.30
CA GLU A 46 11.30 -8.40 -11.11
C GLU A 46 11.73 -7.74 -9.77
N ASN A 47 12.50 -6.65 -9.81
CA ASN A 47 13.14 -6.03 -8.64
C ASN A 47 12.85 -4.51 -8.51
N VAL A 48 11.61 -4.08 -8.78
CA VAL A 48 11.30 -2.64 -8.81
C VAL A 48 11.04 -2.02 -7.44
N ILE A 49 10.68 -2.85 -6.45
CA ILE A 49 10.32 -2.38 -5.12
C ILE A 49 11.54 -2.43 -4.20
N PRO A 50 11.96 -1.29 -3.62
CA PRO A 50 13.08 -1.28 -2.69
C PRO A 50 12.83 -2.18 -1.47
N ALA A 51 13.85 -2.93 -1.08
CA ALA A 51 13.85 -3.67 0.18
C ALA A 51 13.72 -2.71 1.37
N VAL A 52 13.04 -3.17 2.43
CA VAL A 52 12.88 -2.41 3.67
C VAL A 52 13.57 -3.15 4.81
N ASN A 53 14.38 -2.46 5.59
CA ASN A 53 15.02 -3.03 6.78
C ASN A 53 14.24 -2.62 8.02
N ILE A 54 13.76 -3.61 8.78
CA ILE A 54 12.94 -3.40 9.98
C ILE A 54 13.68 -3.93 11.19
N THR A 55 13.74 -3.12 12.24
CA THR A 55 14.24 -3.52 13.55
C THR A 55 13.07 -3.77 14.50
N ALA A 56 12.96 -4.97 15.04
CA ALA A 56 11.89 -5.36 15.96
C ALA A 56 12.40 -6.28 17.07
N ALA A 57 11.55 -6.59 18.06
CA ALA A 57 11.89 -7.51 19.13
C ALA A 57 12.15 -8.93 18.60
N ASN A 58 13.11 -9.65 19.19
CA ASN A 58 13.29 -11.07 18.92
C ASN A 58 12.00 -11.84 19.24
N GLY A 59 11.65 -12.81 18.39
CA GLY A 59 10.35 -13.49 18.42
C GLY A 59 9.25 -12.84 17.57
N THR A 60 9.52 -11.71 16.91
CA THR A 60 8.60 -11.10 15.93
C THR A 60 8.40 -12.02 14.72
N THR A 61 7.16 -12.20 14.28
CA THR A 61 6.83 -13.09 13.15
C THR A 61 7.01 -12.40 11.81
N ALA A 62 7.14 -13.16 10.72
CA ALA A 62 7.20 -12.62 9.36
C ALA A 62 5.97 -11.78 8.99
N PHE A 63 4.79 -12.14 9.51
CA PHE A 63 3.57 -11.35 9.35
C PHE A 63 3.68 -9.96 10.02
N GLN A 64 4.26 -9.89 11.21
CA GLN A 64 4.47 -8.62 11.92
C GLN A 64 5.56 -7.78 11.25
N PHE A 65 6.63 -8.38 10.73
CA PHE A 65 7.62 -7.68 9.92
C PHE A 65 7.02 -7.09 8.65
N LEU A 66 6.15 -7.83 7.95
CA LEU A 66 5.45 -7.33 6.77
C LEU A 66 4.55 -6.13 7.11
N GLN A 67 3.81 -6.19 8.23
CA GLN A 67 3.00 -5.05 8.70
C GLN A 67 3.85 -3.82 9.02
N GLN A 68 5.02 -4.00 9.64
CA GLN A 68 5.95 -2.90 9.92
C GLN A 68 6.60 -2.35 8.64
N ALA A 69 6.92 -3.20 7.67
CA ALA A 69 7.40 -2.77 6.35
C ALA A 69 6.36 -1.87 5.65
N ALA A 70 5.08 -2.19 5.78
CA ALA A 70 3.97 -1.41 5.24
C ALA A 70 3.83 0.00 5.84
N GLN A 71 4.42 0.26 7.01
CA GLN A 71 4.49 1.59 7.62
C GLN A 71 5.60 2.45 7.00
N GLN A 72 6.62 1.83 6.40
CA GLN A 72 7.72 2.54 5.73
C GLN A 72 7.50 2.66 4.23
N ASN A 73 6.87 1.66 3.61
CA ASN A 73 6.60 1.63 2.18
C ASN A 73 5.19 1.10 1.89
N PRO A 74 4.31 1.90 1.26
CA PRO A 74 2.92 1.51 0.99
C PRO A 74 2.79 0.25 0.14
N CYS A 75 3.78 -0.07 -0.70
CA CYS A 75 3.76 -1.29 -1.50
C CYS A 75 3.80 -2.57 -0.65
N TYR A 76 4.25 -2.51 0.61
CA TYR A 76 4.21 -3.66 1.52
C TYR A 76 2.86 -3.83 2.21
N LEU A 77 1.88 -2.95 1.95
CA LEU A 77 0.50 -3.17 2.40
C LEU A 77 -0.01 -4.50 1.86
N SER A 78 -0.61 -5.27 2.77
CA SER A 78 -1.10 -6.60 2.47
C SER A 78 -2.54 -6.81 2.93
N GLN A 79 -3.23 -7.70 2.23
CA GLN A 79 -4.51 -8.26 2.65
C GLN A 79 -4.34 -9.74 2.93
N TYR A 80 -5.16 -10.26 3.83
CA TYR A 80 -5.07 -11.64 4.27
C TYR A 80 -6.41 -12.18 4.74
N ILE A 81 -6.50 -13.51 4.79
CA ILE A 81 -7.60 -14.24 5.41
C ILE A 81 -7.05 -14.92 6.66
N THR A 82 -7.74 -14.76 7.80
CA THR A 82 -7.38 -15.45 9.05
C THR A 82 -8.09 -16.79 9.13
N TYR A 83 -7.32 -17.86 9.29
CA TYR A 83 -7.80 -19.20 9.57
C TYR A 83 -7.55 -19.55 11.04
N PRO A 84 -8.58 -19.91 11.83
CA PRO A 84 -8.45 -20.08 13.29
C PRO A 84 -7.31 -20.98 13.77
N ASN A 85 -6.93 -22.00 12.98
CA ASN A 85 -5.90 -22.97 13.34
C ASN A 85 -4.62 -22.90 12.48
N LEU A 86 -4.61 -22.08 11.42
CA LEU A 86 -3.50 -22.01 10.46
C LEU A 86 -2.82 -20.64 10.42
N GLY A 87 -3.43 -19.62 11.04
CA GLY A 87 -2.94 -18.24 11.01
C GLY A 87 -3.43 -17.46 9.79
N HIS A 88 -2.66 -16.44 9.43
CA HIS A 88 -2.91 -15.52 8.33
C HIS A 88 -2.39 -16.08 7.01
N TYR A 89 -3.28 -16.09 6.04
CA TYR A 89 -2.97 -16.41 4.66
C TYR A 89 -2.94 -15.12 3.84
N ILE A 90 -1.76 -14.73 3.37
CA ILE A 90 -1.58 -13.50 2.58
C ILE A 90 -2.20 -13.68 1.19
N THR A 91 -3.17 -12.83 0.85
CA THR A 91 -3.87 -12.88 -0.43
C THR A 91 -3.44 -11.77 -1.37
N THR A 92 -2.91 -10.67 -0.85
CA THR A 92 -2.54 -9.48 -1.64
C THR A 92 -1.32 -8.83 -1.01
N ILE A 93 -0.34 -8.41 -1.81
CA ILE A 93 0.71 -7.46 -1.42
C ILE A 93 0.91 -6.50 -2.59
N CYS A 94 1.13 -5.21 -2.33
CA CYS A 94 1.33 -4.20 -3.37
C CYS A 94 0.27 -4.22 -4.49
N CYS A 95 -0.99 -4.45 -4.10
CA CYS A 95 -2.16 -4.46 -4.99
C CYS A 95 -2.23 -5.63 -5.96
N VAL A 96 -1.24 -6.51 -5.90
CA VAL A 96 -1.25 -7.74 -6.67
C VAL A 96 -1.91 -8.80 -5.80
N ALA A 97 -3.19 -9.04 -6.08
CA ALA A 97 -3.96 -10.10 -5.46
C ALA A 97 -3.59 -11.44 -6.08
N GLN A 98 -3.65 -12.51 -5.28
CA GLN A 98 -3.58 -13.88 -5.76
C GLN A 98 -4.63 -14.12 -6.85
N ASN A 99 -4.27 -14.94 -7.84
CA ASN A 99 -5.17 -15.36 -8.89
C ASN A 99 -5.27 -16.88 -8.88
N THR A 100 -6.31 -17.39 -8.24
CA THR A 100 -6.58 -18.83 -8.16
C THR A 100 -7.00 -19.46 -9.48
N THR A 101 -7.47 -18.66 -10.44
CA THR A 101 -7.84 -19.17 -11.79
C THR A 101 -6.60 -19.38 -12.64
N SER A 102 -5.61 -18.49 -12.52
CA SER A 102 -4.34 -18.55 -13.24
C SER A 102 -3.21 -19.15 -12.40
N ASN A 103 -3.49 -19.74 -11.24
CA ASN A 103 -2.53 -20.33 -10.30
C ASN A 103 -1.37 -19.42 -9.86
N PHE A 104 -1.63 -18.12 -9.64
CA PHE A 104 -0.64 -17.21 -9.06
C PHE A 104 -0.91 -16.97 -7.57
N TYR A 105 0.12 -17.10 -6.76
CA TYR A 105 0.03 -17.03 -5.31
C TYR A 105 1.25 -16.33 -4.70
N TRP A 106 1.10 -15.92 -3.44
CA TRP A 106 2.15 -15.36 -2.61
C TRP A 106 2.86 -16.44 -1.81
N PHE A 107 4.19 -16.44 -1.90
CA PHE A 107 5.07 -17.32 -1.16
C PHE A 107 5.99 -16.51 -0.26
N VAL A 108 6.35 -17.07 0.89
CA VAL A 108 7.34 -16.47 1.80
C VAL A 108 8.59 -17.33 1.85
N TYR A 109 9.73 -16.70 1.63
CA TYR A 109 11.05 -17.28 1.70
C TYR A 109 11.82 -16.63 2.85
N ILE A 110 12.70 -17.41 3.48
CA ILE A 110 13.69 -16.91 4.43
C ILE A 110 15.08 -17.29 3.91
N ASN A 111 15.96 -16.31 3.72
CA ASN A 111 17.32 -16.51 3.20
C ASN A 111 17.35 -17.37 1.90
N ASN A 112 16.47 -17.05 0.95
CA ASN A 112 16.25 -17.77 -0.31
C ASN A 112 15.69 -19.20 -0.22
N ALA A 113 15.44 -19.72 0.99
CA ALA A 113 14.74 -21.00 1.17
C ALA A 113 13.24 -20.78 1.34
N LEU A 114 12.41 -21.61 0.69
CA LEU A 114 10.96 -21.55 0.87
C LEU A 114 10.63 -21.88 2.34
N SER A 115 9.79 -21.06 2.97
CA SER A 115 9.39 -21.29 4.35
C SER A 115 8.59 -22.58 4.49
N PRO A 116 8.91 -23.45 5.47
CA PRO A 116 8.12 -24.65 5.75
C PRO A 116 6.82 -24.35 6.52
N VAL A 117 6.64 -23.10 6.98
CA VAL A 117 5.50 -22.65 7.79
C VAL A 117 4.93 -21.34 7.24
N GLY A 118 3.68 -21.03 7.62
CA GLY A 118 3.03 -19.75 7.29
C GLY A 118 3.68 -18.54 7.98
N VAL A 119 3.24 -17.34 7.60
CA VAL A 119 3.83 -16.07 8.05
C VAL A 119 3.75 -15.80 9.55
N ASP A 120 2.81 -16.41 10.27
CA ASP A 120 2.72 -16.32 11.74
C ASP A 120 3.63 -17.31 12.46
N GLY A 121 3.96 -18.44 11.82
CA GLY A 121 4.87 -19.44 12.39
C GLY A 121 6.34 -19.15 12.06
N LEU A 122 6.60 -18.32 11.05
CA LEU A 122 7.94 -17.96 10.62
C LEU A 122 8.52 -16.85 11.52
N ILE A 123 9.53 -17.18 12.32
CA ILE A 123 10.23 -16.25 13.20
C ILE A 123 11.67 -16.07 12.68
N PRO A 124 12.01 -14.92 12.08
CA PRO A 124 13.36 -14.66 11.58
C PRO A 124 14.35 -14.37 12.71
N ASN A 125 15.64 -14.56 12.42
CA ASN A 125 16.76 -14.13 13.24
C ASN A 125 17.32 -12.79 12.77
N ASN A 126 18.20 -12.20 13.58
CA ASN A 126 18.92 -10.99 13.20
C ASN A 126 19.77 -11.21 11.94
N GLY A 127 19.58 -10.34 10.94
CA GLY A 127 20.25 -10.38 9.65
C GLY A 127 19.53 -11.21 8.58
N ASP A 128 18.43 -11.89 8.92
CA ASP A 128 17.68 -12.68 7.94
C ASP A 128 17.01 -11.79 6.88
N ILE A 129 16.80 -12.39 5.71
CA ILE A 129 16.07 -11.80 4.59
C ILE A 129 14.75 -12.55 4.42
N LEU A 130 13.64 -11.84 4.57
CA LEU A 130 12.32 -12.31 4.20
C LEU A 130 12.00 -11.85 2.77
N ARG A 131 11.74 -12.80 1.86
CA ARG A 131 11.24 -12.48 0.52
C ARG A 131 9.82 -12.97 0.34
N PHE A 132 8.91 -12.05 0.02
CA PHE A 132 7.57 -12.38 -0.44
C PHE A 132 7.56 -12.39 -1.97
N GLU A 133 7.22 -13.53 -2.55
CA GLU A 133 7.31 -13.76 -3.99
C GLU A 133 5.93 -14.08 -4.56
N TYR A 134 5.47 -13.27 -5.49
CA TYR A 134 4.28 -13.52 -6.30
C TYR A 134 4.68 -14.33 -7.53
N ARG A 135 4.23 -15.58 -7.58
CA ARG A 135 4.62 -16.52 -8.62
C ARG A 135 3.52 -17.50 -9.01
N PHE A 136 3.65 -17.99 -10.22
CA PHE A 136 2.86 -19.07 -10.76
C PHE A 136 3.23 -20.42 -10.11
N ILE A 137 2.22 -21.23 -9.85
CA ILE A 137 2.36 -22.65 -9.46
C ILE A 137 1.83 -23.49 -10.62
N ASN A 138 2.73 -24.23 -11.26
CA ASN A 138 2.30 -25.33 -12.11
C ASN A 138 1.70 -26.42 -11.21
N SER A 139 0.37 -26.52 -11.19
CA SER A 139 -0.29 -27.76 -10.77
C SER A 139 0.16 -28.84 -11.77
N THR A 140 0.97 -29.78 -11.32
CA THR A 140 1.66 -30.86 -12.06
C THR A 140 0.95 -31.38 -13.34
N ASP A 141 1.73 -31.59 -14.41
CA ASP A 141 1.44 -32.46 -15.57
C ASP A 141 0.27 -32.11 -16.51
N GLY A 142 0.05 -30.81 -16.76
CA GLY A 142 -0.69 -30.34 -17.93
C GLY A 142 0.24 -29.63 -18.90
N ASN A 143 0.58 -30.28 -20.01
CA ASN A 143 1.34 -29.73 -21.14
C ASN A 143 0.83 -28.32 -21.53
N HIS A 144 1.49 -27.28 -21.01
CA HIS A 144 1.26 -25.91 -21.46
C HIS A 144 1.98 -25.73 -22.79
N THR A 145 1.24 -25.92 -23.89
CA THR A 145 1.64 -25.37 -25.18
C THR A 145 1.76 -23.86 -25.03
N GLU A 146 2.99 -23.36 -25.08
CA GLU A 146 3.29 -21.96 -25.32
C GLU A 146 2.49 -21.49 -26.54
N THR A 147 1.50 -20.62 -26.31
CA THR A 147 0.79 -19.99 -27.40
C THR A 147 1.73 -18.92 -27.96
N SER A 148 2.39 -19.31 -29.05
CA SER A 148 3.28 -18.48 -29.85
C SER A 148 2.63 -17.14 -30.21
N ALA A 149 3.40 -16.08 -29.94
CA ALA A 149 3.48 -14.81 -30.66
C ALA A 149 2.20 -14.31 -31.34
N ALA A 150 1.59 -13.29 -30.73
CA ALA A 150 0.66 -12.41 -31.40
C ALA A 150 1.32 -11.83 -32.67
N LYS A 151 0.65 -12.05 -33.80
CA LYS A 151 0.97 -11.51 -35.13
C LYS A 151 1.09 -9.99 -35.05
N SER A 152 2.28 -9.46 -35.37
CA SER A 152 2.48 -8.03 -35.57
C SER A 152 1.53 -7.50 -36.65
N PRO A 153 0.82 -6.39 -36.41
CA PRO A 153 0.04 -5.72 -37.44
C PRO A 153 0.95 -5.21 -38.56
N LYS A 154 0.52 -5.36 -39.81
CA LYS A 154 1.20 -4.77 -40.97
C LYS A 154 1.18 -3.25 -40.85
N VAL A 155 2.37 -2.67 -40.73
CA VAL A 155 2.64 -1.23 -40.74
C VAL A 155 2.19 -0.65 -42.09
N GLY A 156 1.06 0.06 -42.06
CA GLY A 156 0.76 1.10 -43.05
C GLY A 156 1.63 2.33 -42.75
N LYS A 157 1.98 3.09 -43.80
CA LYS A 157 2.79 4.32 -43.80
C LYS A 157 2.79 5.05 -42.43
N GLN A 158 3.85 4.82 -41.67
CA GLN A 158 4.06 5.37 -40.34
C GLN A 158 4.57 6.81 -40.50
N ASP A 159 3.68 7.77 -40.31
CA ASP A 159 4.10 9.12 -39.92
C ASP A 159 4.99 8.96 -38.69
N SER A 160 6.20 9.54 -38.70
CA SER A 160 7.22 9.30 -37.68
C SER A 160 6.76 9.92 -36.35
N MET A 161 5.94 9.19 -35.61
CA MET A 161 5.41 9.62 -34.33
C MET A 161 6.58 9.79 -33.36
N GLN A 162 6.84 11.04 -32.99
CA GLN A 162 7.94 11.39 -32.10
C GLN A 162 7.69 10.75 -30.73
N MET A 163 8.63 9.93 -30.25
CA MET A 163 8.57 9.36 -28.91
C MET A 163 9.17 10.33 -27.89
N ILE A 164 8.66 10.31 -26.67
CA ILE A 164 9.12 11.11 -25.53
C ILE A 164 9.36 10.20 -24.33
N SER A 165 10.35 10.54 -23.50
CA SER A 165 10.63 9.91 -22.21
C SER A 165 10.14 10.81 -21.08
N VAL A 166 9.37 10.27 -20.15
CA VAL A 166 8.82 10.99 -19.00
C VAL A 166 9.12 10.21 -17.72
N SER A 167 9.54 10.93 -16.69
CA SER A 167 9.78 10.38 -15.35
C SER A 167 8.47 10.40 -14.56
N VAL A 168 7.83 9.25 -14.35
CA VAL A 168 6.60 9.11 -13.57
C VAL A 168 6.98 8.83 -12.12
N LYS A 169 6.49 9.64 -11.18
CA LYS A 169 6.90 9.61 -9.77
C LYS A 169 5.69 9.50 -8.84
N LEU A 170 5.81 8.72 -7.78
CA LEU A 170 4.86 8.71 -6.66
C LEU A 170 5.45 9.41 -5.43
N THR A 171 4.61 10.19 -4.75
CA THR A 171 4.94 10.83 -3.47
C THR A 171 3.84 10.54 -2.45
N PHE A 172 4.22 10.20 -1.20
CA PHE A 172 3.28 9.87 -0.12
C PHE A 172 3.56 10.72 1.12
N THR A 173 2.81 11.81 1.32
CA THR A 173 3.09 12.75 2.42
C THR A 173 2.87 12.20 3.83
N ASN A 174 2.13 11.09 3.96
CA ASN A 174 1.88 10.43 5.25
C ASN A 174 2.92 9.36 5.63
N TYR A 175 3.94 9.16 4.80
CA TYR A 175 4.97 8.15 5.04
C TYR A 175 6.27 8.80 5.54
N PRO A 176 7.06 8.11 6.40
CA PRO A 176 8.29 8.67 6.95
C PRO A 176 9.28 9.16 5.89
N ASN A 177 9.36 8.44 4.76
CA ASN A 177 9.99 8.91 3.54
C ASN A 177 8.88 9.12 2.50
N PRO A 178 8.63 10.35 2.01
CA PRO A 178 7.57 10.55 1.03
C PRO A 178 7.93 10.04 -0.36
N ASN A 179 9.22 9.83 -0.68
CA ASN A 179 9.69 9.33 -1.98
C ASN A 179 10.12 7.86 -1.87
N VAL A 180 9.21 7.00 -1.38
CA VAL A 180 9.58 5.60 -1.09
C VAL A 180 9.88 4.80 -2.35
N GLN A 181 9.30 5.18 -3.48
CA GLN A 181 9.47 4.49 -4.76
C GLN A 181 10.38 5.29 -5.68
N PRO A 182 11.31 4.63 -6.40
CA PRO A 182 12.02 5.28 -7.47
C PRO A 182 11.04 5.75 -8.57
N PRO A 183 11.32 6.88 -9.23
CA PRO A 183 10.57 7.27 -10.42
C PRO A 183 10.74 6.24 -11.55
N GLU A 184 9.66 5.92 -12.24
CA GLU A 184 9.68 5.06 -13.43
C GLU A 184 9.90 5.89 -14.68
N GLN A 185 10.87 5.47 -15.50
CA GLN A 185 11.09 6.09 -16.81
C GLN A 185 10.20 5.42 -17.85
N VAL A 186 9.27 6.18 -18.41
CA VAL A 186 8.29 5.68 -19.39
C VAL A 186 8.51 6.36 -20.74
N ILE A 187 8.59 5.56 -21.79
CA ILE A 187 8.72 6.04 -23.18
C ILE A 187 7.38 5.84 -23.90
N ALA A 188 6.80 6.92 -24.43
CA ALA A 188 5.52 6.90 -25.13
C ALA A 188 5.48 7.91 -26.29
N ALA A 189 4.41 7.91 -27.08
CA ALA A 189 4.23 8.87 -28.16
C ALA A 189 4.06 10.31 -27.62
N ASN A 190 4.52 11.30 -28.38
CA ASN A 190 4.24 12.69 -28.07
C ASN A 190 2.72 12.93 -28.13
N GLY A 191 2.19 13.61 -27.10
CA GLY A 191 0.76 13.83 -26.94
C GLY A 191 0.05 12.78 -26.06
N THR A 192 0.76 11.75 -25.59
CA THR A 192 0.30 10.84 -24.54
C THR A 192 -0.03 11.62 -23.26
N THR A 193 -1.14 11.25 -22.63
CA THR A 193 -1.71 11.91 -21.45
C THR A 193 -1.08 11.37 -20.16
N ALA A 194 -1.20 12.14 -19.07
CA ALA A 194 -0.73 11.71 -17.76
C ALA A 194 -1.42 10.41 -17.28
N PHE A 195 -2.69 10.21 -17.63
CA PHE A 195 -3.39 8.95 -17.37
C PHE A 195 -2.70 7.77 -18.06
N GLU A 196 -2.39 7.91 -19.34
CA GLU A 196 -1.73 6.86 -20.12
C GLU A 196 -0.30 6.60 -19.64
N PHE A 197 0.44 7.63 -19.24
CA PHE A 197 1.75 7.47 -18.60
C PHE A 197 1.66 6.66 -17.30
N LEU A 198 0.64 6.91 -16.45
CA LEU A 198 0.42 6.10 -15.26
C LEU A 198 0.06 4.66 -15.60
N GLN A 199 -0.74 4.43 -16.65
CA GLN A 199 -1.07 3.10 -17.16
C GLN A 199 0.14 2.34 -17.70
N LEU A 200 1.08 3.02 -18.34
CA LEU A 200 2.33 2.42 -18.78
C LEU A 200 3.24 2.14 -17.59
N ALA A 201 3.36 3.06 -16.64
CA ALA A 201 4.13 2.84 -15.41
C ALA A 201 3.61 1.64 -14.60
N SER A 202 2.28 1.43 -14.56
CA SER A 202 1.67 0.28 -13.86
C SER A 202 1.98 -1.07 -14.49
N GLN A 203 2.40 -1.11 -15.76
CA GLN A 203 2.86 -2.34 -16.41
C GLN A 203 4.31 -2.68 -16.02
N LEU A 204 5.08 -1.69 -15.60
CA LEU A 204 6.49 -1.84 -15.23
C LEU A 204 6.66 -2.12 -13.74
N ASN A 205 5.86 -1.45 -12.90
CA ASN A 205 5.99 -1.49 -11.45
C ASN A 205 4.60 -1.65 -10.78
N PRO A 206 4.37 -2.70 -9.98
CA PRO A 206 3.08 -2.97 -9.37
C PRO A 206 2.60 -1.88 -8.40
N CYS A 207 3.50 -1.08 -7.83
CA CYS A 207 3.10 0.05 -6.98
C CYS A 207 2.40 1.16 -7.79
N TYR A 208 2.57 1.20 -9.12
CA TYR A 208 1.83 2.14 -9.97
C TYR A 208 0.45 1.61 -10.38
N LEU A 209 0.06 0.39 -9.97
CA LEU A 209 -1.32 -0.08 -10.12
C LEU A 209 -2.28 0.91 -9.46
N PHE A 210 -3.34 1.23 -10.18
CA PHE A 210 -4.25 2.30 -9.82
C PHE A 210 -5.70 1.96 -10.18
N ASN A 211 -6.64 2.60 -9.49
CA ASN A 211 -8.05 2.59 -9.82
C ASN A 211 -8.53 4.02 -10.10
N TYR A 212 -9.64 4.14 -10.82
CA TYR A 212 -10.26 5.41 -11.14
C TYR A 212 -11.78 5.30 -11.20
N THR A 213 -12.45 6.43 -11.01
CA THR A 213 -13.88 6.59 -11.28
C THR A 213 -14.07 7.48 -12.50
N GLN A 214 -14.97 7.10 -13.41
CA GLN A 214 -15.32 7.93 -14.56
C GLN A 214 -16.33 9.02 -14.17
N PHE A 215 -16.02 10.26 -14.51
CA PHE A 215 -16.93 11.41 -14.42
C PHE A 215 -17.13 12.06 -15.79
N SER A 216 -18.06 13.02 -15.87
CA SER A 216 -18.31 13.81 -17.09
C SER A 216 -17.11 14.68 -17.50
N PHE A 217 -16.26 15.05 -16.54
CA PHE A 217 -15.04 15.83 -16.77
C PHE A 217 -13.79 14.96 -17.01
N GLY A 218 -13.92 13.63 -16.99
CA GLY A 218 -12.82 12.69 -17.19
C GLY A 218 -12.68 11.66 -16.07
N ARG A 219 -11.60 10.87 -16.13
CA ARG A 219 -11.24 9.84 -15.16
C ARG A 219 -10.57 10.49 -13.96
N TYR A 220 -11.12 10.21 -12.79
CA TYR A 220 -10.61 10.64 -11.50
C TYR A 220 -9.90 9.48 -10.81
N ILE A 221 -8.60 9.63 -10.55
CA ILE A 221 -7.78 8.59 -9.92
C ILE A 221 -8.11 8.51 -8.44
N THR A 222 -8.54 7.33 -7.99
CA THR A 222 -9.00 7.10 -6.60
C THR A 222 -7.99 6.30 -5.78
N THR A 223 -7.10 5.57 -6.42
CA THR A 223 -6.14 4.68 -5.76
C THR A 223 -4.87 4.61 -6.57
N ILE A 224 -3.70 4.65 -5.94
CA ILE A 224 -2.40 4.24 -6.52
C ILE A 224 -1.62 3.52 -5.41
N CYS A 225 -0.89 2.46 -5.73
CA CYS A 225 -0.10 1.69 -4.75
C CYS A 225 -0.90 1.26 -3.50
N CYS A 226 -2.17 0.89 -3.69
CA CYS A 226 -3.11 0.46 -2.65
C CYS A 226 -3.53 1.53 -1.66
N ILE A 227 -3.11 2.76 -1.89
CA ILE A 227 -3.54 3.89 -1.08
C ILE A 227 -4.77 4.49 -1.77
N GLU A 228 -5.92 4.17 -1.21
CA GLU A 228 -7.19 4.76 -1.60
C GLU A 228 -7.31 6.17 -1.04
N GLU A 229 -7.98 7.06 -1.79
CA GLU A 229 -8.45 8.33 -1.26
C GLU A 229 -9.24 8.14 0.04
N ASN A 230 -9.10 9.07 0.97
CA ASN A 230 -9.87 9.07 2.20
C ASN A 230 -10.60 10.40 2.35
N LYS A 231 -11.88 10.39 1.99
CA LYS A 231 -12.76 11.57 2.05
C LYS A 231 -12.98 12.06 3.48
N ALA A 232 -12.96 11.16 4.46
CA ALA A 232 -13.15 11.51 5.87
C ALA A 232 -11.94 12.28 6.43
N THR A 233 -10.73 11.92 6.00
CA THR A 233 -9.49 12.62 6.39
C THR A 233 -8.98 13.61 5.33
N GLN A 234 -9.75 13.79 4.26
CA GLN A 234 -9.45 14.69 3.13
C GLN A 234 -8.14 14.37 2.41
N PHE A 235 -7.72 13.11 2.35
CA PHE A 235 -6.55 12.71 1.57
C PHE A 235 -6.94 12.27 0.16
N TYR A 236 -6.23 12.81 -0.83
CA TYR A 236 -6.51 12.59 -2.25
C TYR A 236 -5.20 12.46 -3.06
N TRP A 237 -5.35 12.03 -4.31
CA TRP A 237 -4.28 12.00 -5.29
C TRP A 237 -4.26 13.28 -6.13
N PHE A 238 -3.13 14.00 -6.08
CA PHE A 238 -2.89 15.22 -6.83
C PHE A 238 -1.86 14.97 -7.93
N ILE A 239 -1.95 15.72 -9.03
CA ILE A 239 -1.07 15.56 -10.20
C ILE A 239 -0.23 16.82 -10.33
N TYR A 240 1.08 16.64 -10.48
CA TYR A 240 2.03 17.73 -10.70
C TYR A 240 2.85 17.45 -11.95
N LEU A 241 3.13 18.50 -12.71
CA LEU A 241 4.08 18.45 -13.82
C LEU A 241 5.29 19.32 -13.47
N ASN A 242 6.47 18.73 -13.41
CA ASN A 242 7.71 19.40 -13.01
C ASN A 242 7.61 20.16 -11.68
N GLY A 243 6.89 19.58 -10.72
CA GLY A 243 6.67 20.17 -9.39
C GLY A 243 5.57 21.24 -9.33
N ILE A 244 4.90 21.54 -10.44
CA ILE A 244 3.79 22.51 -10.48
C ILE A 244 2.45 21.76 -10.47
N PRO A 245 1.49 22.09 -9.58
CA PRO A 245 0.17 21.47 -9.58
C PRO A 245 -0.52 21.60 -10.94
N SER A 246 -1.09 20.51 -11.44
CA SER A 246 -1.82 20.52 -12.71
C SER A 246 -3.18 21.20 -12.55
N PRO A 247 -3.54 22.17 -13.41
CA PRO A 247 -4.89 22.76 -13.41
C PRO A 247 -5.94 21.87 -14.09
N VAL A 248 -5.52 20.75 -14.68
CA VAL A 248 -6.39 19.81 -15.41
C VAL A 248 -6.17 18.37 -14.93
N GLY A 249 -7.17 17.52 -15.15
CA GLY A 249 -7.09 16.10 -14.82
C GLY A 249 -6.12 15.30 -15.69
N ALA A 250 -5.89 14.04 -15.31
CA ALA A 250 -4.93 13.13 -15.92
C ALA A 250 -5.16 12.91 -17.43
N ASP A 251 -6.42 12.97 -17.88
CA ASP A 251 -6.81 12.77 -19.29
C ASP A 251 -6.43 13.94 -20.21
N LEU A 252 -6.20 15.12 -19.64
CA LEU A 252 -5.93 16.33 -20.43
C LEU A 252 -4.48 16.81 -20.29
N LEU A 253 -3.81 16.47 -19.19
CA LEU A 253 -2.41 16.80 -18.97
C LEU A 253 -1.53 15.98 -19.92
N LYS A 254 -0.72 16.65 -20.75
CA LYS A 254 0.19 16.02 -21.72
C LYS A 254 1.63 16.42 -21.43
N PRO A 255 2.42 15.57 -20.76
CA PRO A 255 3.84 15.81 -20.53
C PRO A 255 4.64 15.87 -21.83
N LYS A 256 5.82 16.49 -21.76
CA LYS A 256 6.82 16.58 -22.83
C LYS A 256 8.05 15.73 -22.49
N ASN A 257 8.90 15.52 -23.49
CA ASN A 257 10.16 14.80 -23.30
C ASN A 257 11.02 15.43 -22.19
N GLY A 258 11.43 14.61 -21.23
CA GLY A 258 12.22 15.01 -20.07
C GLY A 258 11.41 15.53 -18.89
N ASP A 259 10.08 15.66 -19.01
CA ASP A 259 9.24 16.10 -17.89
C ASP A 259 9.19 15.04 -16.78
N THR A 260 8.95 15.52 -15.56
CA THR A 260 8.59 14.71 -14.40
C THR A 260 7.11 14.86 -14.10
N LEU A 261 6.37 13.76 -14.21
CA LEU A 261 4.96 13.66 -13.84
C LEU A 261 4.86 13.04 -12.44
N THR A 262 4.38 13.80 -11.46
CA THR A 262 4.25 13.32 -10.08
C THR A 262 2.78 13.11 -9.73
N PHE A 263 2.47 11.94 -9.17
CA PHE A 263 1.22 11.69 -8.45
C PHE A 263 1.51 11.71 -6.95
N GLU A 264 0.86 12.62 -6.24
CA GLU A 264 1.12 12.87 -4.82
C GLU A 264 -0.13 12.60 -3.98
N TYR A 265 0.02 11.71 -3.00
CA TYR A 265 -0.99 11.44 -1.99
C TYR A 265 -0.80 12.39 -0.82
N GLN A 266 -1.76 13.30 -0.64
CA GLN A 266 -1.69 14.33 0.39
C GLN A 266 -3.06 14.81 0.85
N MET A 267 -3.06 15.47 2.01
CA MET A 267 -4.23 16.12 2.54
C MET A 267 -4.59 17.31 1.64
N SER A 268 -5.85 17.43 1.26
CA SER A 268 -6.39 18.63 0.65
C SER A 268 -6.39 19.75 1.69
N THR A 269 -5.38 20.60 1.66
CA THR A 269 -5.42 21.87 2.39
C THR A 269 -6.48 22.73 1.71
N ASN A 270 -7.67 22.84 2.29
CA ASN A 270 -8.68 23.82 1.88
C ASN A 270 -8.16 25.25 2.16
N THR A 271 -7.21 25.71 1.35
CA THR A 271 -6.73 27.09 1.28
C THR A 271 -6.68 27.46 -0.18
N ASP A 272 -7.89 27.55 -0.75
CA ASP A 272 -8.29 28.39 -1.90
C ASP A 272 -9.52 27.82 -2.63
N HIS A 273 -10.48 27.29 -1.89
CA HIS A 273 -11.88 27.51 -2.25
C HIS A 273 -12.49 28.52 -1.28
N SER A 274 -11.91 29.72 -1.26
CA SER A 274 -12.72 30.89 -0.94
C SER A 274 -13.80 30.92 -2.01
N THR A 275 -15.04 30.70 -1.58
CA THR A 275 -16.22 31.22 -2.24
C THR A 275 -16.02 32.71 -2.50
N SER A 276 -15.42 33.05 -3.63
CA SER A 276 -15.75 34.29 -4.32
C SER A 276 -17.17 34.13 -4.80
N ALA A 277 -18.11 34.42 -3.89
CA ALA A 277 -19.49 34.67 -4.24
C ALA A 277 -19.48 35.62 -5.45
N PRO A 278 -20.17 35.28 -6.56
CA PRO A 278 -20.24 36.17 -7.70
C PRO A 278 -20.84 37.49 -7.19
N THR A 279 -20.06 38.56 -7.32
CA THR A 279 -20.48 39.92 -7.01
C THR A 279 -21.83 40.16 -7.71
N PRO A 280 -22.90 40.53 -6.99
CA PRO A 280 -24.15 40.87 -7.65
C PRO A 280 -23.92 42.15 -8.45
N ARG A 281 -23.86 42.00 -9.78
CA ARG A 281 -24.00 43.14 -10.69
C ARG A 281 -25.34 43.78 -10.37
N SER A 282 -25.33 45.05 -9.98
CA SER A 282 -26.50 45.85 -9.65
C SER A 282 -27.63 45.64 -10.66
N ALA A 283 -28.73 45.04 -10.20
CA ALA A 283 -29.99 45.00 -10.92
C ALA A 283 -31.08 45.62 -10.04
N THR A 284 -31.64 46.70 -10.57
CA THR A 284 -32.75 47.55 -10.12
C THR A 284 -33.95 46.75 -9.56
N PRO A 285 -34.68 47.26 -8.54
CA PRO A 285 -35.63 46.46 -7.77
C PRO A 285 -36.94 46.17 -8.51
N ARG A 286 -37.39 44.91 -8.47
CA ARG A 286 -38.77 44.55 -8.80
C ARG A 286 -39.36 43.54 -7.81
N ARG A 287 -40.22 44.09 -6.94
CA ARG A 287 -41.45 43.56 -6.32
C ARG A 287 -41.49 42.10 -5.84
N ALA A 288 -41.60 41.97 -4.52
CA ALA A 288 -41.83 40.74 -3.76
C ALA A 288 -43.20 40.08 -4.01
N THR A 289 -43.22 38.75 -3.96
CA THR A 289 -44.37 37.94 -3.51
C THR A 289 -43.86 36.70 -2.74
N PRO A 290 -44.47 36.30 -1.61
CA PRO A 290 -43.95 35.25 -0.74
C PRO A 290 -44.66 33.88 -0.91
N ARG A 291 -43.92 32.78 -0.72
CA ARG A 291 -44.41 31.42 -0.40
C ARG A 291 -43.29 30.66 0.33
N SER A 292 -43.40 30.44 1.65
CA SER A 292 -44.04 29.32 2.38
C SER A 292 -43.28 27.98 2.26
N GLY A 293 -42.96 27.40 3.43
CA GLY A 293 -42.00 26.31 3.70
C GLY A 293 -42.27 24.95 3.05
N THR A 294 -41.40 23.96 3.23
CA THR A 294 -41.39 22.98 4.35
C THR A 294 -40.11 22.09 4.20
N PRO A 295 -39.53 21.49 5.27
CA PRO A 295 -38.23 20.80 5.21
C PRO A 295 -38.34 19.31 4.87
N ILE A 296 -37.29 18.72 4.27
CA ILE A 296 -37.19 17.26 4.07
C ILE A 296 -35.88 16.70 4.64
N ILE A 297 -36.09 15.58 5.34
CA ILE A 297 -35.28 14.72 6.19
C ILE A 297 -34.23 13.91 5.39
N ASN A 298 -33.06 13.69 5.98
CA ASN A 298 -32.04 12.72 5.51
C ASN A 298 -32.41 11.27 5.87
N PRO A 299 -32.17 10.29 4.97
CA PRO A 299 -32.01 8.90 5.37
C PRO A 299 -30.55 8.41 5.29
N LYS A 300 -30.17 7.74 6.38
CA LYS A 300 -29.00 6.89 6.63
C LYS A 300 -28.97 5.67 5.68
N PRO A 301 -27.79 5.17 5.28
CA PRO A 301 -27.66 3.79 4.80
C PRO A 301 -26.96 2.89 5.82
N THR A 302 -27.57 1.73 6.03
CA THR A 302 -27.05 0.52 6.70
C THR A 302 -26.92 -0.61 5.68
N GLY A 303 -25.87 -1.44 5.77
CA GLY A 303 -25.77 -2.74 5.09
C GLY A 303 -24.33 -3.25 5.13
N LYS A 304 -23.98 -4.15 6.07
CA LYS A 304 -24.07 -5.63 6.05
C LYS A 304 -23.02 -6.29 5.13
N GLY A 305 -22.06 -6.96 5.77
CA GLY A 305 -21.04 -7.78 5.15
C GLY A 305 -21.62 -9.00 4.43
N GLN A 306 -21.01 -9.34 3.30
CA GLN A 306 -21.27 -10.56 2.54
C GLN A 306 -20.27 -11.64 2.95
N GLN A 307 -20.81 -12.77 3.38
CA GLN A 307 -20.13 -14.04 3.59
C GLN A 307 -20.14 -14.81 2.26
N MET A 308 -18.98 -15.33 1.82
CA MET A 308 -18.83 -16.08 0.57
C MET A 308 -18.87 -17.61 0.77
N PRO A 309 -19.25 -18.38 -0.27
CA PRO A 309 -19.73 -19.76 -0.17
C PRO A 309 -18.63 -20.84 -0.10
N ALA A 310 -19.03 -22.01 0.41
CA ALA A 310 -18.21 -23.17 0.81
C ALA A 310 -17.44 -23.93 -0.30
N ALA A 311 -17.36 -23.41 -1.53
CA ALA A 311 -16.67 -24.09 -2.64
C ALA A 311 -15.13 -23.96 -2.58
N SER A 312 -14.61 -23.02 -1.79
CA SER A 312 -13.17 -22.74 -1.70
C SER A 312 -12.41 -23.68 -0.75
N LEU A 313 -13.08 -24.56 0.00
CA LEU A 313 -12.44 -25.38 1.04
C LEU A 313 -11.69 -26.61 0.50
N ASN A 314 -12.09 -27.13 -0.67
CA ASN A 314 -11.55 -28.40 -1.19
C ASN A 314 -10.16 -28.29 -1.84
N VAL A 315 -9.74 -27.10 -2.28
CA VAL A 315 -8.37 -26.88 -2.79
C VAL A 315 -7.35 -26.86 -1.64
N PHE A 316 -7.76 -26.45 -0.43
CA PHE A 316 -6.87 -26.29 0.72
C PHE A 316 -6.42 -27.62 1.34
N ILE A 317 -7.24 -28.68 1.29
CA ILE A 317 -6.88 -29.97 1.86
C ILE A 317 -5.78 -30.67 1.03
N SER A 318 -5.72 -30.44 -0.29
CA SER A 318 -4.70 -31.07 -1.14
C SER A 318 -3.28 -30.48 -0.98
N MET A 319 -3.15 -29.19 -0.65
CA MET A 319 -1.81 -28.58 -0.44
C MET A 319 -1.21 -28.89 0.94
N ALA A 320 -2.03 -29.05 1.98
CA ALA A 320 -1.54 -29.49 3.29
C ALA A 320 -1.11 -30.98 3.28
N ILE A 321 -1.75 -31.81 2.45
CA ILE A 321 -1.41 -33.24 2.31
C ILE A 321 -0.23 -33.44 1.36
N GLY A 322 -0.09 -32.64 0.30
CA GLY A 322 1.02 -32.75 -0.66
C GLY A 322 2.41 -32.51 -0.04
N ILE A 323 2.51 -31.75 1.05
CA ILE A 323 3.77 -31.50 1.77
C ILE A 323 4.12 -32.66 2.72
N LEU A 324 3.15 -33.48 3.16
CA LEU A 324 3.43 -34.68 3.97
C LEU A 324 3.85 -35.91 3.14
N ALA A 325 3.55 -35.94 1.83
CA ALA A 325 3.83 -37.11 0.98
C ALA A 325 5.26 -37.17 0.41
N GLN A 326 6.11 -36.16 0.65
CA GLN A 326 7.52 -36.16 0.20
C GLN A 326 8.52 -36.56 1.30
N LYS A 327 8.04 -37.07 2.44
CA LYS A 327 8.89 -37.66 3.49
C LYS A 327 8.34 -38.99 3.99
N PHE A 328 8.02 -39.92 3.09
CA PHE A 328 8.03 -41.37 3.32
C PHE A 328 8.30 -42.10 2.01
#